data_AF-J9FDI8-F1
#
_entry.id   AF-J9FDI8-F1
#
_cell.length_a   1.000
_cell.length_b   1.000
_cell.length_c   1.000
_cell.angle_alpha   90.00
_cell.angle_beta   90.00
_cell.angle_gamma   90.00
#
_symmetry.space_group_name_H-M   'P 1'
#
loop_
_entity.id
_entity.type
_entity.pdbx_description
1 polymer ?
#
loop_
_entity_poly.entity_id
_entity_poly.type
_entity_poly.pdbx_seq_one_letter_code
_entity_poly.pdbx_strand_id
1 'polypeptide(L)' 'MKGIDEARAFYEEYGREMLSKKFPEFESRIAVGLAGHGSECYGYDDEISRDHDFTKGFCLWITDEDDIFTGIELSRA' A
#
# COMPACT_ATOMS: atom_id res chain seq x y z
N MET A 1 -3.70 17.81 -4.24
CA MET A 1 -2.78 16.65 -4.29
C MET A 1 -3.64 15.40 -4.46
N LYS A 2 -3.24 14.38 -5.21
CA LYS A 2 -4.09 13.18 -5.39
C LYS A 2 -3.59 12.06 -4.49
N GLY A 3 -4.49 11.47 -3.70
CA GLY A 3 -4.17 10.36 -2.79
C GLY A 3 -3.41 9.21 -3.47
N ILE A 4 -3.79 8.85 -4.70
CA ILE A 4 -3.10 7.82 -5.49
C ILE A 4 -1.64 8.17 -5.82
N ASP A 5 -1.33 9.45 -6.02
CA ASP A 5 0.04 9.89 -6.32
C ASP A 5 0.89 9.88 -5.04
N GLU A 6 0.31 10.24 -3.88
CA GLU A 6 0.97 10.12 -2.57
C GLU A 6 1.24 8.66 -2.19
N ALA A 7 0.26 7.77 -2.40
CA ALA A 7 0.39 6.33 -2.19
C ALA A 7 1.47 5.72 -3.08
N ARG A 8 1.49 6.10 -4.37
CA ARG A 8 2.54 5.67 -5.31
C ARG A 8 3.91 6.16 -4.85
N ALA A 9 4.06 7.44 -4.53
CA ALA A 9 5.35 7.98 -4.07
C ALA A 9 5.83 7.24 -2.80
N PHE A 10 4.93 6.94 -1.87
CA PHE A 10 5.27 6.19 -0.66
C PHE A 10 5.70 4.74 -0.94
N TYR A 11 5.03 4.07 -1.87
CA TYR A 11 5.45 2.73 -2.33
C TYR A 11 6.83 2.77 -3.01
N GLU A 12 7.06 3.74 -3.89
CA GLU A 12 8.34 3.91 -4.59
C GLU A 12 9.50 4.16 -3.63
N GLU A 13 9.26 4.98 -2.59
CA GLU A 13 10.28 5.38 -1.62
C GLU A 13 10.59 4.29 -0.58
N TYR A 14 9.58 3.54 -0.13
CA TYR A 14 9.75 2.57 0.96
C TYR A 14 9.28 1.16 0.61
N GLY A 15 8.09 1.05 0.01
CA GLY A 15 7.43 -0.24 -0.24
C GLY A 15 8.21 -1.15 -1.17
N ARG A 16 8.69 -0.65 -2.31
CA ARG A 16 9.45 -1.45 -3.29
C ARG A 16 10.71 -2.04 -2.68
N GLU A 17 11.52 -1.22 -2.03
CA GLU A 17 12.77 -1.70 -1.42
C GLU A 17 12.49 -2.71 -0.30
N MET A 18 11.46 -2.47 0.51
CA MET A 18 11.01 -3.40 1.55
C MET A 18 10.65 -4.76 0.94
N LEU A 19 9.82 -4.80 -0.11
CA LEU A 19 9.43 -6.03 -0.78
C LEU A 19 10.62 -6.75 -1.41
N SER A 20 11.47 -6.02 -2.13
CA SER A 20 12.62 -6.61 -2.83
C SER A 20 13.66 -7.20 -1.86
N LYS A 21 13.83 -6.60 -0.68
CA LYS A 21 14.80 -7.09 0.32
C LYS A 21 14.25 -8.18 1.22
N LYS A 22 13.00 -8.05 1.66
CA LYS A 22 12.41 -8.95 2.66
C LYS A 22 11.59 -10.08 2.03
N PHE A 23 10.96 -9.85 0.88
CA PHE A 23 10.04 -10.77 0.22
C PHE A 23 10.35 -10.97 -1.28
N PRO A 24 11.63 -11.19 -1.68
CA PRO A 24 12.01 -11.26 -3.10
C PRO A 24 11.28 -12.36 -3.88
N GLU A 25 10.96 -13.48 -3.23
CA GLU A 25 10.24 -14.61 -3.84
C GLU A 25 8.77 -14.28 -4.14
N PHE A 26 8.18 -13.34 -3.38
CA PHE A 26 6.77 -12.97 -3.49
C PHE A 26 6.56 -11.63 -4.20
N GLU A 27 7.60 -10.80 -4.39
CA GLU A 27 7.50 -9.45 -4.95
C GLU A 27 6.68 -9.40 -6.25
N SER A 28 6.96 -10.33 -7.18
CA SER A 28 6.25 -10.42 -8.46
C SER A 28 4.80 -10.94 -8.38
N ARG A 29 4.39 -11.45 -7.22
CA ARG A 29 3.08 -12.04 -6.93
C ARG A 29 2.18 -11.10 -6.11
N ILE A 30 2.75 -10.00 -5.59
CA ILE A 30 2.04 -9.03 -4.77
C ILE A 30 1.46 -7.93 -5.65
N ALA A 31 0.14 -7.72 -5.58
CA ALA A 31 -0.49 -6.52 -6.14
C ALA A 31 -0.44 -5.38 -5.12
N VAL A 32 -0.15 -4.16 -5.59
CA VAL A 32 -0.04 -2.97 -4.75
C VAL A 32 -0.97 -1.88 -5.26
N GLY A 33 -1.63 -1.17 -4.36
CA GLY A 33 -2.56 -0.12 -4.74
C GLY A 33 -3.21 0.56 -3.56
N LEU A 34 -4.13 1.48 -3.86
CA LEU A 34 -4.84 2.26 -2.86
C LEU A 34 -6.30 1.81 -2.82
N ALA A 35 -6.78 1.41 -1.64
CA ALA A 35 -8.16 1.00 -1.43
C ALA A 35 -8.58 1.26 0.02
N GLY A 36 -9.85 1.60 0.20
CA GLY A 36 -10.39 1.94 1.51
C GLY A 36 -11.59 2.87 1.40
N HIS A 37 -12.01 3.40 2.55
CA HIS A 37 -13.10 4.37 2.64
C HIS A 37 -12.62 5.81 2.83
N GLY A 38 -11.30 6.04 2.91
CA GLY A 38 -10.74 7.36 3.12
C GLY A 38 -10.86 8.26 1.89
N SER A 39 -10.83 9.57 2.12
CA SER A 39 -10.95 10.60 1.07
C SER A 39 -9.84 10.53 0.01
N GLU A 40 -8.70 9.94 0.36
CA GLU A 40 -7.57 9.69 -0.55
C GLU A 40 -7.93 8.71 -1.67
N CYS A 41 -8.85 7.79 -1.41
CA CYS A 41 -9.33 6.80 -2.37
C CYS A 41 -10.34 7.43 -3.36
N TYR A 42 -11.10 8.43 -2.94
CA TYR A 42 -12.14 9.08 -3.75
C TYR A 42 -11.66 10.34 -4.47
N GLY A 43 -10.44 10.81 -4.18
CA GLY A 43 -9.88 12.02 -4.79
C GLY A 43 -10.50 13.31 -4.26
N TYR A 44 -10.99 13.28 -3.01
CA TYR A 44 -11.57 14.44 -2.34
C TYR A 44 -10.54 15.25 -1.53
N ASP A 45 -9.33 14.74 -1.36
CA ASP A 45 -8.26 15.46 -0.65
C ASP A 45 -7.79 16.70 -1.41
N ASP A 46 -7.56 17.77 -0.66
CA ASP A 46 -6.89 18.97 -1.14
C ASP A 46 -5.76 19.41 -0.19
N GLU A 47 -5.29 20.64 -0.35
CA GLU A 47 -4.20 21.17 0.48
C GLU A 47 -4.64 21.52 1.90
N ILE A 48 -5.95 21.59 2.16
CA ILE A 48 -6.54 22.13 3.40
C ILE A 48 -7.32 21.06 4.17
N SER A 49 -7.93 20.08 3.50
CA SER A 49 -8.76 19.01 4.09
C SER A 49 -8.25 17.62 3.74
N ARG A 50 -8.07 16.81 4.78
CA ARG A 50 -7.71 15.38 4.79
C ARG A 50 -8.31 14.68 6.01
N ASP A 51 -9.47 15.13 6.47
CA ASP A 51 -10.04 14.80 7.78
C ASP A 51 -11.08 13.67 7.74
N HIS A 52 -11.27 13.03 6.59
CA HIS A 52 -12.18 11.90 6.39
C HIS A 52 -11.42 10.59 6.26
N ASP A 53 -10.96 10.06 7.40
CA ASP A 53 -10.28 8.76 7.52
C ASP A 53 -9.01 8.63 6.66
N PHE A 54 -8.32 9.75 6.42
CA PHE A 54 -7.07 9.80 5.66
C PHE A 54 -5.91 9.11 6.39
N THR A 55 -5.18 8.25 5.69
CA THR A 55 -3.87 7.76 6.12
C THR A 55 -2.94 7.60 4.92
N LYS A 56 -1.70 8.06 5.05
CA LYS A 56 -0.67 7.82 4.03
C LYS A 56 -0.31 6.33 4.02
N GLY A 57 -0.56 5.66 2.91
CA GLY A 57 -0.29 4.23 2.80
C GLY A 57 -0.67 3.65 1.45
N PHE A 58 -0.53 2.34 1.36
CA PHE A 58 -0.99 1.50 0.27
C PHE A 58 -1.38 0.13 0.84
N CYS A 59 -2.17 -0.61 0.09
CA CYS A 59 -2.51 -1.99 0.35
C CYS A 59 -1.60 -2.92 -0.43
N LEU A 60 -1.32 -4.08 0.16
CA LEU A 60 -0.67 -5.21 -0.48
C LEU A 60 -1.68 -6.35 -0.53
N TRP A 61 -1.87 -6.93 -1.72
CA TRP A 61 -2.72 -8.10 -1.91
C TRP A 61 -1.87 -9.28 -2.36
N ILE A 62 -2.11 -10.40 -1.68
CA ILE A 62 -1.50 -11.69 -1.94
C ILE A 62 -2.59 -12.72 -2.18
N THR A 63 -2.21 -13.85 -2.76
CA THR A 63 -3.10 -15.00 -2.89
C THR A 63 -3.23 -15.72 -1.55
N ASP A 64 -4.32 -16.48 -1.35
CA ASP A 64 -4.48 -17.34 -0.17
C ASP A 64 -3.32 -18.34 -0.02
N GLU A 65 -2.75 -18.80 -1.14
CA GLU A 65 -1.59 -19.69 -1.14
C GLU A 65 -0.35 -18.98 -0.58
N ASP A 66 -0.09 -17.74 -0.99
CA ASP A 66 1.04 -16.95 -0.51
C ASP A 66 0.86 -16.50 0.95
N ASP A 67 -0.37 -16.22 1.37
CA ASP A 67 -0.70 -15.83 2.76
C ASP A 67 -0.26 -16.90 3.78
N ILE A 68 -0.43 -18.18 3.43
CA ILE A 68 0.02 -19.30 4.26
C ILE A 68 1.53 -19.22 4.55
N PHE A 69 2.33 -18.75 3.58
CA PHE A 69 3.78 -18.71 3.70
C PHE A 69 4.30 -17.39 4.29
N THR A 70 3.71 -16.25 3.90
CA THR A 70 4.30 -14.93 4.17
C THR A 70 3.36 -13.92 4.82
N GLY A 71 2.05 -14.20 4.90
CA GLY A 71 1.03 -13.24 5.31
C GLY A 71 1.30 -12.55 6.64
N ILE A 72 1.64 -13.32 7.68
CA ILE A 72 1.93 -12.78 9.02
C ILE A 72 3.18 -11.89 8.99
N GLU A 73 4.24 -12.31 8.31
CA GLU A 73 5.48 -11.55 8.25
C GLU A 73 5.29 -10.25 7.44
N LEU A 74 4.62 -10.36 6.29
CA LEU A 74 4.30 -9.23 5.42
C LEU A 74 3.41 -8.19 6.15
N SER A 75 2.44 -8.63 6.96
CA SER A 75 1.56 -7.72 7.72
C SER A 75 2.28 -6.89 8.79
N ARG A 76 3.50 -7.28 9.17
CA ARG A 76 4.31 -6.64 10.22
C ARG A 76 5.55 -5.93 9.69
N ALA A 77 5.72 -5.90 8.37
CA ALA A 77 6.95 -5.49 7.70
C ALA A 77 7.23 -3.99 7.73
#